data_AF-A0A4R8A0G7-F1
#
_entry.id   AF-A0A4R8A0G7-F1
#
_cell.length_a   1.000
_cell.length_b   1.000
_cell.length_c   1.000
_cell.angle_alpha   90.00
_cell.angle_beta   90.00
_cell.angle_gamma   90.00
#
_symmetry.space_group_name_H-M   'P 1'
#
loop_
_entity.id
_entity.type
_entity.pdbx_description
1 polymer ?
#
loop_
_entity_poly.entity_id
_entity_poly.type
_entity_poly.pdbx_seq_one_letter_code
_entity_poly.pdbx_strand_id
1 'polypeptide(L)'
;MRKLVGVIAAGVMAAAGMTIAAPAQASTAACDLVTAKSVGYSALMLYVAVGLEGCSNSVTEVRVELQKGDSASGPFSTVAETYAYSGGGAWFDEGTGCGYYVGVAHWQDQTETTPTPAYYCN
;
A
#
# COMPACT_ATOMS: atom_id res chain seq x y z
N MET A 1 -29.25 18.96 -63.64
CA MET A 1 -28.07 19.37 -64.43
C MET A 1 -26.86 18.56 -63.99
N ARG A 2 -26.05 18.13 -64.97
CA ARG A 2 -24.66 17.63 -64.91
C ARG A 2 -24.35 16.29 -64.22
N LYS A 3 -24.06 15.32 -65.10
CA LYS A 3 -23.14 14.17 -64.91
C LYS A 3 -21.77 14.64 -64.43
N LEU A 4 -21.02 13.76 -63.74
CA LEU A 4 -19.57 13.47 -63.88
C LEU A 4 -19.26 12.25 -62.99
N VAL A 5 -18.97 11.05 -63.55
CA VAL A 5 -17.62 10.51 -63.84
C VAL A 5 -16.72 10.62 -62.59
N GLY A 6 -16.40 9.57 -61.84
CA GLY A 6 -15.66 8.38 -62.26
C GLY A 6 -14.15 8.63 -62.11
N VAL A 7 -13.53 8.23 -60.99
CA VAL A 7 -12.08 8.00 -60.89
C VAL A 7 -11.83 6.84 -59.94
N ILE A 8 -11.48 5.70 -60.53
CA ILE A 8 -10.77 4.60 -59.90
C ILE A 8 -9.30 4.99 -59.95
N ALA A 9 -8.66 5.18 -58.79
CA ALA A 9 -7.21 5.14 -58.68
C ALA A 9 -6.87 3.94 -57.79
N ALA A 10 -6.55 2.84 -58.45
CA ALA A 10 -5.87 1.71 -57.83
C ALA A 10 -4.45 2.17 -57.41
N GLY A 11 -4.04 1.85 -56.18
CA GLY A 11 -2.70 2.15 -55.74
C GLY A 11 -2.39 1.71 -54.32
N VAL A 12 -1.76 0.53 -54.22
CA VAL A 12 -0.90 0.05 -53.13
C VAL A 12 -1.58 -0.44 -51.84
N MET A 13 -1.73 -1.76 -51.77
CA MET A 13 -1.67 -2.51 -50.52
C MET A 13 -0.28 -2.32 -49.90
N ALA A 14 -0.21 -1.88 -48.65
CA ALA A 14 0.90 -2.17 -47.75
C ALA A 14 0.33 -2.31 -46.33
N ALA A 15 0.59 -3.47 -45.73
CA ALA A 15 0.09 -3.86 -44.43
C ALA A 15 0.42 -2.81 -43.35
N ALA A 16 -0.61 -2.31 -42.67
CA ALA A 16 -0.46 -1.68 -41.37
C ALA A 16 -1.26 -2.55 -40.40
N GLY A 17 -0.55 -3.40 -39.67
CA GLY A 17 -1.11 -4.31 -38.70
C GLY A 17 -2.05 -3.58 -37.76
N MET A 18 -3.14 -4.25 -37.42
CA MET A 18 -3.99 -3.88 -36.30
C MET A 18 -3.08 -3.67 -35.09
N THR A 19 -2.81 -2.41 -34.73
CA THR A 19 -2.25 -2.10 -33.43
C THR A 19 -3.36 -2.40 -32.45
N ILE A 20 -3.39 -3.64 -31.97
CA ILE A 20 -4.01 -3.96 -30.70
C ILE A 20 -3.32 -3.01 -29.74
N ALA A 21 -4.03 -1.96 -29.32
CA ALA A 21 -3.54 -1.07 -28.28
C ALA A 21 -3.16 -2.00 -27.13
N ALA A 22 -1.85 -2.13 -26.88
CA ALA A 22 -1.36 -2.79 -25.69
C ALA A 22 -2.14 -2.19 -24.53
N PRO A 23 -2.62 -3.00 -23.57
CA PRO A 23 -3.30 -2.43 -22.41
C PRO A 23 -2.33 -1.38 -21.87
N ALA A 24 -2.79 -0.13 -21.81
CA ALA A 24 -2.04 0.90 -21.12
C ALA A 24 -1.82 0.35 -19.73
N GLN A 25 -0.60 -0.12 -19.43
CA GLN A 25 -0.20 -0.43 -18.08
C GLN A 25 -0.41 0.88 -17.34
N ALA A 26 -1.49 0.95 -16.58
CA ALA A 26 -1.70 2.00 -15.60
C ALA A 26 -0.37 2.08 -14.87
N SER A 27 0.35 3.20 -15.01
CA SER A 27 1.59 3.36 -14.30
C SER A 27 1.23 3.21 -12.84
N THR A 28 1.63 2.12 -12.23
CA THR A 28 1.77 2.04 -10.78
C THR A 28 2.80 3.11 -10.50
N ALA A 29 2.35 4.34 -10.20
CA ALA A 29 3.20 5.28 -9.51
C ALA A 29 3.82 4.47 -8.36
N ALA A 30 5.15 4.45 -8.29
CA ALA A 30 5.87 3.64 -7.32
C ALA A 30 5.45 4.13 -5.93
N CYS A 31 4.48 3.43 -5.38
CA CYS A 31 3.90 3.69 -4.08
C CYS A 31 4.77 2.95 -3.09
N ASP A 32 5.45 3.66 -2.21
CA ASP A 32 6.28 3.04 -1.19
C ASP A 32 5.52 3.03 0.14
N LEU A 33 5.40 1.85 0.73
CA LEU A 33 4.85 1.68 2.07
C LEU A 33 5.82 2.28 3.07
N VAL A 34 5.31 3.06 4.02
CA VAL A 34 6.09 3.61 5.13
C VAL A 34 5.36 3.41 6.45
N THR A 35 6.10 3.13 7.51
CA THR A 35 5.59 3.05 8.89
C THR A 35 6.27 4.10 9.77
N ALA A 36 5.54 4.64 10.76
CA ALA A 36 6.13 5.58 11.71
C ALA A 36 7.11 4.87 12.68
N LYS A 37 7.98 5.66 13.32
CA LYS A 37 9.14 5.15 14.08
C LYS A 37 8.80 4.23 15.27
N SER A 38 7.58 4.26 15.81
CA SER A 38 7.20 3.43 16.97
C SER A 38 5.70 3.18 17.06
N VAL A 39 5.31 2.10 17.74
CA VAL A 39 3.96 1.92 18.26
C VAL A 39 3.69 3.01 19.30
N GLY A 40 2.71 3.88 19.05
CA GLY A 40 2.33 4.96 19.97
C GLY A 40 1.21 4.54 20.92
N TYR A 41 0.99 5.31 21.98
CA TYR A 41 -0.08 5.08 22.95
C TYR A 41 -0.93 6.33 23.12
N SER A 42 -2.24 6.19 22.91
CA SER A 42 -3.22 7.26 23.11
C SER A 42 -4.53 6.64 23.55
N ALA A 43 -5.24 7.27 24.48
CA ALA A 43 -6.51 6.77 25.02
C ALA A 43 -6.45 5.29 25.44
N LEU A 44 -5.33 4.88 26.04
CA LEU A 44 -5.04 3.51 26.46
C LEU A 44 -4.87 2.46 25.34
N MET A 45 -4.91 2.88 24.08
CA MET A 45 -4.77 2.02 22.91
C MET A 45 -3.39 2.16 22.29
N LEU A 46 -2.87 1.04 21.75
CA LEU A 46 -1.68 1.06 20.91
C LEU A 46 -2.06 1.43 19.49
N TYR A 47 -1.23 2.20 18.80
CA TYR A 47 -1.42 2.48 17.38
C TYR A 47 -0.13 2.39 16.57
N VAL A 48 -0.29 1.99 15.31
CA VAL A 48 0.77 1.94 14.30
C VAL A 48 0.37 2.85 13.15
N ALA A 49 1.10 3.95 12.96
CA ALA A 49 0.85 4.86 11.84
C ALA A 49 1.49 4.33 10.56
N VAL A 50 0.72 4.40 9.48
CA VAL A 50 1.11 3.90 8.15
C VAL A 50 0.87 4.97 7.10
N GLY A 51 1.79 5.07 6.14
CA GLY A 51 1.70 5.96 4.99
C GLY A 51 2.00 5.19 3.71
N LEU A 52 1.52 5.72 2.59
CA LEU A 52 2.01 5.36 1.28
C LEU A 52 2.57 6.64 0.64
N GLU A 53 3.85 6.66 0.33
CA GLU A 53 4.52 7.77 -0.33
C GLU A 53 4.56 7.55 -1.84
N GLY A 54 4.52 8.63 -2.64
CA GLY A 54 4.59 8.53 -4.10
C GLY A 54 3.29 8.12 -4.81
N CYS A 55 2.20 7.85 -4.07
CA CYS A 55 0.90 7.50 -4.64
C CYS A 55 0.10 8.71 -5.14
N SER A 56 -0.74 8.51 -6.17
CA SER A 56 -1.91 9.38 -6.37
C SER A 56 -2.77 9.36 -5.10
N ASN A 57 -3.48 10.44 -4.78
CA ASN A 57 -4.26 10.66 -3.54
C ASN A 57 -5.39 9.63 -3.24
N SER A 58 -5.36 8.43 -3.80
CA SER A 58 -6.25 7.32 -3.52
C SER A 58 -6.01 6.78 -2.11
N VAL A 59 -7.02 6.95 -1.26
CA VAL A 59 -7.13 6.30 0.04
C VAL A 59 -7.11 4.79 -0.18
N THR A 60 -6.08 4.11 0.33
CA THR A 60 -5.91 2.67 0.17
C THR A 60 -5.79 2.00 1.54
N GLU A 61 -6.34 0.79 1.70
CA GLU A 61 -6.22 0.03 2.95
C GLU A 61 -4.86 -0.69 3.01
N VAL A 62 -4.21 -0.57 4.16
CA VAL A 62 -2.96 -1.22 4.54
C VAL A 62 -3.27 -2.17 5.68
N ARG A 63 -2.88 -3.43 5.54
CA ARG A 63 -3.02 -4.43 6.61
C ARG A 63 -1.90 -4.22 7.61
N VAL A 64 -2.23 -4.21 8.91
CA VAL A 64 -1.25 -3.94 9.97
C VAL A 64 -1.36 -4.99 11.07
N GLU A 65 -0.25 -5.64 11.35
CA GLU A 65 -0.07 -6.54 12.47
C GLU A 65 0.58 -5.81 13.64
N LEU A 66 0.06 -6.02 14.84
CA LEU A 66 0.78 -5.75 16.07
C LEU A 66 1.47 -7.04 16.50
N GLN A 67 2.79 -7.00 16.58
CA GLN A 67 3.58 -8.12 17.07
C GLN A 67 4.20 -7.80 18.42
N LYS A 68 4.30 -8.83 19.26
CA LYS A 68 4.82 -8.76 20.63
C LYS A 68 5.97 -9.74 20.82
N GLY A 69 6.98 -9.29 21.56
CA GLY A 69 8.10 -10.11 22.01
C GLY A 69 8.41 -9.91 23.50
N ASP A 70 9.16 -10.84 24.06
CA ASP A 70 9.59 -10.82 25.47
C ASP A 70 10.76 -9.86 25.72
N SER A 71 11.44 -9.41 24.66
CA SER A 71 12.57 -8.48 24.71
C SER A 71 12.56 -7.52 23.52
N ALA A 72 13.32 -6.43 23.61
CA ALA A 72 13.53 -5.51 22.49
C ALA A 72 14.24 -6.19 21.28
N SER A 73 14.88 -7.33 21.48
CA SER A 73 15.51 -8.11 20.41
C SER A 73 14.60 -9.18 19.79
N GLY A 74 13.38 -9.35 20.30
CA GLY A 74 12.48 -10.42 19.89
C GLY A 74 12.80 -11.78 20.54
N PRO A 75 12.29 -12.89 19.98
CA PRO A 75 11.46 -12.99 18.78
C PRO A 75 10.10 -12.29 18.94
N PHE A 76 9.56 -11.77 17.84
CA PHE A 76 8.25 -11.14 17.81
C PHE A 76 7.22 -12.09 17.18
N SER A 77 5.99 -12.04 17.68
CA SER A 77 4.87 -12.84 17.18
C SER A 77 3.61 -11.99 17.12
N THR A 78 2.80 -12.21 16.09
CA THR A 78 1.54 -11.47 15.88
C THR A 78 0.55 -11.77 16.99
N VAL A 79 0.08 -10.70 17.64
CA VAL A 79 -0.92 -10.77 18.72
C VAL A 79 -2.24 -10.14 18.33
N ALA A 80 -2.24 -9.25 17.34
CA ALA A 80 -3.43 -8.64 16.77
C ALA A 80 -3.18 -8.19 15.32
N GLU A 81 -4.25 -8.05 14.56
CA GLU A 81 -4.24 -7.55 13.19
C GLU A 81 -5.43 -6.62 12.98
N THR A 82 -5.22 -5.55 12.21
CA THR A 82 -6.27 -4.62 11.79
C THR A 82 -5.88 -3.96 10.46
N TYR A 83 -6.70 -3.03 9.98
CA TYR A 83 -6.46 -2.25 8.78
C TYR A 83 -6.37 -0.76 9.10
N ALA A 84 -5.59 -0.05 8.30
CA ALA A 84 -5.51 1.40 8.34
C ALA A 84 -5.57 1.96 6.93
N TYR A 85 -6.18 3.13 6.77
CA TYR A 85 -6.10 3.87 5.53
C TYR A 85 -4.72 4.52 5.36
N SER A 86 -4.24 4.62 4.12
CA SER A 86 -3.00 5.29 3.75
C SER A 86 -2.94 6.72 4.32
N GLY A 87 -1.94 7.00 5.16
CA GLY A 87 -1.78 8.28 5.87
C GLY A 87 -2.45 8.32 7.26
N GLY A 88 -3.05 7.21 7.70
CA GLY A 88 -3.71 7.06 9.00
C GLY A 88 -2.96 6.16 9.96
N GLY A 89 -3.68 5.57 10.92
CA GLY A 89 -3.14 4.65 11.91
C GLY A 89 -4.06 3.49 12.22
N ALA A 90 -3.46 2.32 12.40
CA ALA A 90 -4.09 1.11 12.88
C ALA A 90 -4.15 1.16 14.41
N TRP A 91 -5.35 1.06 14.98
CA TRP A 91 -5.57 1.12 16.42
C TRP A 91 -5.84 -0.27 16.98
N PHE A 92 -5.20 -0.60 18.09
CA PHE A 92 -5.28 -1.88 18.78
C PHE A 92 -5.77 -1.64 20.21
N ASP A 93 -6.78 -2.43 20.61
CA ASP A 93 -7.47 -2.29 21.90
C ASP A 93 -6.53 -2.41 23.12
N GLU A 94 -6.97 -1.85 24.26
CA GLU A 94 -6.23 -1.75 25.53
C GLU A 94 -5.78 -3.09 26.15
N GLY A 95 -6.23 -4.23 25.63
CA GLY A 95 -5.90 -5.57 26.12
C GLY A 95 -4.45 -5.99 25.91
N THR A 96 -3.66 -5.21 25.17
CA THR A 96 -2.24 -5.44 24.94
C THR A 96 -1.45 -5.07 26.19
N GLY A 97 -1.34 -6.02 27.13
CA GLY A 97 -0.63 -5.83 28.39
C GLY A 97 0.87 -5.54 28.27
N CYS A 98 1.66 -5.91 29.26
CA CYS A 98 3.09 -5.57 29.29
C CYS A 98 3.90 -6.29 28.19
N GLY A 99 4.79 -5.58 27.48
CA GLY A 99 5.75 -6.22 26.56
C GLY A 99 6.39 -5.28 25.54
N TYR A 100 7.25 -5.85 24.69
CA TYR A 100 7.89 -5.14 23.58
C TYR A 100 7.08 -5.34 22.31
N TYR A 101 6.72 -4.24 21.64
CA TYR A 101 5.84 -4.25 20.49
C TYR A 101 6.51 -3.66 19.25
N VAL A 102 6.24 -4.27 18.10
CA VAL A 102 6.51 -3.71 16.77
C VAL A 102 5.23 -3.74 15.94
N GLY A 103 5.07 -2.73 15.08
CA GLY A 103 4.04 -2.74 14.06
C GLY A 103 4.61 -3.26 12.75
N VAL A 104 3.90 -4.17 12.09
CA VAL A 104 4.26 -4.67 10.75
C VAL A 104 3.13 -4.34 9.80
N ALA A 105 3.40 -3.49 8.81
CA ALA A 105 2.44 -3.11 7.79
C ALA A 105 2.70 -3.90 6.51
N HIS A 106 1.62 -4.28 5.83
CA HIS A 106 1.62 -4.99 4.57
C HIS A 106 0.75 -4.26 3.56
N TRP A 107 1.33 -4.00 2.39
CA TRP A 107 0.61 -3.43 1.26
C TRP A 107 1.17 -3.97 -0.04
N GLN A 108 0.33 -4.67 -0.81
CA GLN A 108 0.76 -5.45 -1.98
C GLN A 108 1.93 -6.39 -1.60
N ASP A 109 3.05 -6.29 -2.30
CA ASP A 109 4.25 -7.10 -2.07
C ASP A 109 5.24 -6.44 -1.08
N GLN A 110 4.86 -5.29 -0.50
CA GLN A 110 5.71 -4.56 0.45
C GLN A 110 5.35 -4.89 1.88
N THR A 111 6.39 -4.96 2.70
CA THR A 111 6.27 -5.14 4.15
C THR A 111 7.22 -4.18 4.83
N GLU A 112 6.69 -3.40 5.75
CA GLU A 112 7.46 -2.46 6.55
C GLU A 112 7.23 -2.69 8.02
N THR A 113 8.29 -2.58 8.81
CA THR A 113 8.23 -2.79 10.26
C THR A 113 8.69 -1.52 10.97
N THR A 114 8.02 -1.17 12.05
CA THR A 114 8.45 -0.04 12.88
C THR A 114 9.93 -0.22 13.27
N PRO A 115 10.79 0.79 13.08
CA PRO A 115 12.24 0.65 13.21
C PRO A 115 12.72 0.42 14.65
N THR A 116 11.89 0.73 15.65
CA THR A 116 12.22 0.52 17.07
C THR A 116 11.05 -0.11 17.82
N PRO A 117 11.28 -1.20 18.57
CA PRO A 117 10.28 -1.76 19.46
C PRO A 117 9.93 -0.82 20.61
N ALA A 118 8.66 -0.74 20.97
CA ALA A 118 8.18 0.03 22.10
C ALA A 118 7.85 -0.90 23.27
N TYR A 119 8.39 -0.64 24.46
CA TYR A 119 7.99 -1.33 25.67
C TYR A 119 6.83 -0.60 26.35
N TYR A 120 5.74 -1.31 26.59
CA TYR A 120 4.61 -0.76 27.32
C TYR A 120 4.47 -1.43 28.67
N CYS A 121 4.56 -0.62 29.71
CA CYS A 121 4.17 -0.90 31.10
C CYS A 121 3.80 0.45 31.70
N ASN A 122 2.55 0.61 32.12
CA ASN A 122 2.18 1.70 33.02
C ASN A 122 2.53 1.31 34.45
#